data_AF-A0A7J4JJZ6-F1
#
_entry.id   AF-A0A7J4JJZ6-F1
#
_cell.length_a   1.000
_cell.length_b   1.000
_cell.length_c   1.000
_cell.angle_alpha   90.00
_cell.angle_beta   90.00
_cell.angle_gamma   90.00
#
_symmetry.space_group_name_H-M   'P 1'
#
loop_
_entity.id
_entity.type
_entity.pdbx_description
1 polymer ?
#
loop_
_entity_poly.entity_id
_entity_poly.type
_entity_poly.pdbx_seq_one_letter_code
_entity_poly.pdbx_strand_id
1 'polypeptide(L)'
;MPFVKDPQADKEIARLVQAVGKGLLQRVPGAVSVILAGGYGRGEGGWTRENGKILPLNDFDLYVVTNARVSEPELNHIANALVSELGLPSHGVPFYFFDREKYANTFYLDVKTLSEADLPRVLPLVRYYDLREASTVIAGVNLLDHLPSFSARALPLAEGFRLLLNRMAMLAEYFSIEFFERPPTPNEKRGLLLLGSKAFLGASEALLLLKGAYASTHAARAKAFAASYAKEFPGLAKKLPDLPKRVNQVVAFKDNTDFTQKLDAPAFFFEARDCILQATLCFTNQWLGLSMSSPEQLSDAIARRVQAPYFEPYLSAACRHRLGFTLPASLLLPFARFYLNCLFFLRLLRFHGVFHPRVLLNSATPDLVLFSALPLLLSCIQAEGGLDLRQLSLARKKISQVCPLPAGHGSAREDWLEADKAFCDAYVLYFFQKLV
;
A
#
# COMPACT_ATOMS: atom_id res chain seq x y z
N MET A 1 -4.26 -21.67 14.26
CA MET A 1 -3.17 -21.41 13.31
C MET A 1 -2.17 -20.51 14.02
N PRO A 2 -0.85 -20.69 13.86
CA PRO A 2 0.12 -19.72 14.37
C PRO A 2 0.00 -18.39 13.63
N PHE A 3 0.36 -17.28 14.28
CA PHE A 3 0.46 -15.93 13.72
C PHE A 3 1.84 -15.65 13.10
N VAL A 4 2.88 -16.30 13.62
CA VAL A 4 4.26 -16.27 13.08
C VAL A 4 4.87 -17.67 13.08
N LYS A 5 5.91 -17.91 12.29
CA LYS A 5 6.49 -19.27 12.14
C LYS A 5 7.32 -19.76 13.33
N ASP A 6 7.97 -18.84 14.05
CA ASP A 6 8.79 -19.18 15.22
C ASP A 6 7.90 -19.49 16.44
N PRO A 7 7.99 -20.68 17.07
CA PRO A 7 7.08 -21.07 18.16
C PRO A 7 7.19 -20.18 19.41
N GLN A 8 8.39 -19.70 19.75
CA GLN A 8 8.57 -18.84 20.92
C GLN A 8 7.96 -17.47 20.66
N ALA A 9 8.21 -16.91 19.47
CA ALA A 9 7.63 -15.65 19.07
C ALA A 9 6.11 -15.74 18.94
N ASP A 10 5.60 -16.84 18.40
CA ASP A 10 4.16 -17.05 18.24
C ASP A 10 3.40 -17.01 19.55
N LYS A 11 3.95 -17.57 20.62
CA LYS A 11 3.35 -17.50 21.95
C LYS A 11 3.17 -16.06 22.44
N GLU A 12 4.20 -15.22 22.27
CA GLU A 12 4.15 -13.80 22.69
C GLU A 12 3.23 -12.97 21.78
N ILE A 13 3.32 -13.17 20.47
CA ILE A 13 2.46 -12.48 19.49
C ILE A 13 0.99 -12.89 19.68
N ALA A 14 0.69 -14.17 19.91
CA ALA A 14 -0.66 -14.64 20.19
C ALA A 14 -1.25 -13.97 21.44
N ARG A 15 -0.44 -13.78 22.49
CA ARG A 15 -0.88 -13.06 23.70
C ARG A 15 -1.30 -11.63 23.39
N LEU A 16 -0.50 -10.92 22.58
CA LEU A 16 -0.80 -9.55 22.15
C LEU A 16 -2.06 -9.49 21.27
N VAL A 17 -2.15 -10.39 20.28
CA VAL A 17 -3.30 -10.47 19.37
C VAL A 17 -4.60 -10.72 20.14
N GLN A 18 -4.60 -11.63 21.11
CA GLN A 18 -5.78 -11.91 21.94
C GLN A 18 -6.19 -10.70 22.79
N ALA A 19 -5.22 -9.99 23.38
CA ALA A 19 -5.49 -8.79 24.14
C ALA A 19 -6.06 -7.66 23.26
N VAL A 20 -5.51 -7.47 22.05
CA VAL A 20 -6.04 -6.52 21.06
C VAL A 20 -7.45 -6.90 20.63
N GLY A 21 -7.69 -8.17 20.28
CA GLY A 21 -9.00 -8.66 19.86
C GLY A 21 -10.07 -8.42 20.91
N LYS A 22 -9.79 -8.78 22.17
CA LYS A 22 -10.69 -8.53 23.30
C LYS A 22 -10.91 -7.03 23.53
N GLY A 23 -9.84 -6.24 23.51
CA GLY A 23 -9.91 -4.80 23.72
C GLY A 23 -10.75 -4.08 22.67
N LEU A 24 -10.59 -4.44 21.40
CA LEU A 24 -11.39 -3.87 20.30
C LEU A 24 -12.85 -4.30 20.39
N LEU A 25 -13.12 -5.59 20.64
CA LEU A 25 -14.50 -6.08 20.77
C LEU A 25 -15.26 -5.40 21.91
N GLN A 26 -14.58 -5.04 23.00
CA GLN A 26 -15.20 -4.37 24.15
C GLN A 26 -15.37 -2.86 23.98
N ARG A 27 -14.47 -2.20 23.25
CA ARG A 27 -14.39 -0.73 23.20
C ARG A 27 -14.96 -0.12 21.94
N VAL A 28 -14.94 -0.85 20.82
CA VAL A 28 -15.50 -0.34 19.56
C VAL A 28 -17.02 -0.47 19.62
N PRO A 29 -17.79 0.65 19.49
CA PRO A 29 -19.24 0.61 19.61
C PRO A 29 -19.86 -0.36 18.60
N GLY A 30 -20.69 -1.27 19.11
CA GLY A 30 -21.42 -2.21 18.26
C GLY A 30 -20.57 -3.30 17.63
N ALA A 31 -19.34 -3.52 18.09
CA ALA A 31 -18.48 -4.58 17.58
C ALA A 31 -19.05 -5.98 17.83
N VAL A 32 -19.08 -6.80 16.78
CA VAL A 32 -19.58 -8.18 16.77
C VAL A 32 -18.47 -9.18 16.52
N SER A 33 -17.46 -8.76 15.73
CA SER A 33 -16.33 -9.60 15.33
C SER A 33 -15.07 -8.76 15.18
N VAL A 34 -13.92 -9.33 15.53
CA VAL A 34 -12.60 -8.78 15.24
C VAL A 34 -11.81 -9.81 14.45
N ILE A 35 -11.42 -9.41 13.24
CA ILE A 35 -10.73 -10.24 12.27
C ILE A 35 -9.33 -9.67 12.06
N LEU A 36 -8.32 -10.51 12.22
CA LEU A 36 -6.93 -10.19 11.93
C LEU A 36 -6.60 -10.62 10.50
N ALA A 37 -6.29 -9.65 9.65
CA ALA A 37 -5.87 -9.83 8.28
C ALA A 37 -4.34 -9.74 8.16
N GLY A 38 -3.85 -9.51 6.93
CA GLY A 38 -2.44 -9.19 6.71
C GLY A 38 -1.50 -10.38 6.94
N GLY A 39 -0.23 -10.10 7.24
CA GLY A 39 0.77 -11.14 7.48
C GLY A 39 0.39 -12.04 8.66
N TYR A 40 0.01 -11.44 9.79
CA TYR A 40 -0.34 -12.18 11.00
C TYR A 40 -1.59 -13.04 10.84
N GLY A 41 -2.63 -12.53 10.18
CA GLY A 41 -3.85 -13.31 9.89
C GLY A 41 -3.58 -14.59 9.09
N ARG A 42 -2.50 -14.58 8.29
CA ARG A 42 -2.04 -15.67 7.43
C ARG A 42 -1.01 -16.61 8.08
N GLY A 43 -0.59 -16.33 9.32
CA GLY A 43 0.54 -17.02 9.95
C GLY A 43 1.90 -16.69 9.32
N GLU A 44 1.99 -15.58 8.59
CA GLU A 44 3.19 -15.07 7.92
C GLU A 44 3.59 -13.70 8.51
N GLY A 45 3.26 -13.45 9.78
CA GLY A 45 3.62 -12.23 10.48
C GLY A 45 5.13 -12.15 10.71
N GLY A 46 5.69 -10.95 10.58
CA GLY A 46 7.08 -10.69 10.95
C GLY A 46 7.22 -10.48 12.47
N TRP A 47 8.41 -10.62 13.01
CA TRP A 47 8.70 -10.28 14.40
C TRP A 47 10.17 -9.88 14.55
N THR A 48 10.49 -9.18 15.63
CA THR A 48 11.87 -8.80 15.99
C THR A 48 12.11 -9.03 17.47
N ARG A 49 13.40 -9.10 17.85
CA ARG A 49 13.81 -9.16 19.24
C ARG A 49 14.55 -7.88 19.60
N GLU A 50 14.02 -7.13 20.56
CA GLU A 50 14.63 -5.88 21.04
C GLU A 50 14.72 -5.92 22.56
N ASN A 51 15.94 -5.71 23.10
CA ASN A 51 16.19 -5.74 24.54
C ASN A 51 15.63 -7.01 25.22
N GLY A 52 15.76 -8.16 24.55
CA GLY A 52 15.26 -9.46 25.02
C GLY A 52 13.76 -9.70 24.81
N LYS A 53 12.98 -8.68 24.45
CA LYS A 53 11.52 -8.78 24.21
C LYS A 53 11.23 -9.12 22.75
N ILE A 54 10.26 -9.99 22.53
CA ILE A 54 9.71 -10.28 21.20
C ILE A 54 8.66 -9.23 20.90
N LEU A 55 8.80 -8.54 19.77
CA LEU A 55 7.88 -7.50 19.32
C LEU A 55 7.34 -7.85 17.92
N PRO A 56 6.06 -7.54 17.65
CA PRO A 56 5.54 -7.56 16.30
C PRO A 56 6.28 -6.53 15.43
N LEU A 57 6.41 -6.83 14.13
CA LEU A 57 6.90 -5.90 13.12
C LEU A 57 5.75 -5.20 12.41
N ASN A 58 5.89 -3.88 12.27
CA ASN A 58 4.95 -3.00 11.56
C ASN A 58 3.57 -2.94 12.24
N ASP A 59 2.55 -3.57 11.70
CA ASP A 59 1.15 -3.32 12.06
C ASP A 59 0.33 -4.59 12.23
N PHE A 60 -0.77 -4.48 12.96
CA PHE A 60 -1.87 -5.44 12.87
C PHE A 60 -2.97 -4.87 11.96
N ASP A 61 -3.14 -5.50 10.78
CA ASP A 61 -4.26 -5.25 9.87
C ASP A 61 -5.55 -5.82 10.48
N LEU A 62 -6.45 -4.96 10.97
CA LEU A 62 -7.61 -5.37 11.75
C LEU A 62 -8.91 -4.91 11.09
N TYR A 63 -9.87 -5.82 11.00
CA TYR A 63 -11.25 -5.52 10.60
C TYR A 63 -12.17 -5.78 11.78
N VAL A 64 -12.91 -4.75 12.20
CA VAL A 64 -13.95 -4.86 13.21
C VAL A 64 -15.30 -4.84 12.49
N VAL A 65 -16.05 -5.94 12.58
CA VAL A 65 -17.42 -5.96 12.07
C VAL A 65 -18.32 -5.34 13.12
N THR A 66 -19.07 -4.32 12.74
CA THR A 66 -19.93 -3.55 13.65
C THR A 66 -21.38 -3.51 13.17
N ASN A 67 -22.31 -3.33 14.10
CA ASN A 67 -23.71 -2.98 13.79
C ASN A 67 -23.96 -1.47 13.78
N ALA A 68 -22.97 -0.67 14.17
CA ALA A 68 -23.01 0.80 14.20
C ALA A 68 -21.85 1.40 13.40
N ARG A 69 -22.05 2.59 12.83
CA ARG A 69 -20.95 3.34 12.22
C ARG A 69 -20.07 3.93 13.31
N VAL A 70 -18.76 3.75 13.19
CA VAL A 70 -17.76 4.32 14.11
C VAL A 70 -16.89 5.29 13.34
N SER A 71 -16.64 6.45 13.92
CA SER A 71 -15.86 7.49 13.25
C SER A 71 -14.36 7.13 13.22
N GLU A 72 -13.65 7.56 12.17
CA GLU A 72 -12.19 7.37 12.06
C GLU A 72 -11.41 7.92 13.28
N PRO A 73 -11.70 9.14 13.81
CA PRO A 73 -11.03 9.65 15.01
C PRO A 73 -11.23 8.76 16.24
N GLU A 74 -12.44 8.24 16.43
CA GLU A 74 -12.77 7.36 17.56
C GLU A 74 -12.05 6.01 17.45
N LEU A 75 -12.03 5.40 16.27
CA LEU A 75 -11.28 4.16 16.01
C LEU A 75 -9.78 4.35 16.29
N ASN A 76 -9.20 5.46 15.81
CA ASN A 76 -7.80 5.77 16.03
C ASN A 76 -7.50 6.02 17.51
N HIS A 77 -8.41 6.68 18.24
CA HIS A 77 -8.29 6.88 19.69
C HIS A 77 -8.27 5.54 20.44
N ILE A 78 -9.22 4.64 20.15
CA ILE A 78 -9.30 3.31 20.75
C ILE A 78 -8.04 2.49 20.43
N ALA A 79 -7.63 2.47 19.16
CA ALA A 79 -6.43 1.77 18.71
C ALA A 79 -5.17 2.25 19.46
N ASN A 80 -4.94 3.56 19.52
CA ASN A 80 -3.78 4.14 20.19
C ASN A 80 -3.78 3.87 21.71
N ALA A 81 -4.94 3.92 22.36
CA ALA A 81 -5.07 3.58 23.78
C ALA A 81 -4.69 2.11 24.04
N LEU A 82 -5.15 1.18 23.20
CA LEU A 82 -4.80 -0.24 23.31
C LEU A 82 -3.30 -0.50 23.12
N VAL A 83 -2.66 0.13 22.12
CA VAL A 83 -1.21 -0.02 21.92
C VAL A 83 -0.45 0.48 23.17
N SER A 84 -0.86 1.63 23.72
CA SER A 84 -0.24 2.20 24.92
C SER A 84 -0.37 1.29 26.15
N GLU A 85 -1.56 0.73 26.39
CA GLU A 85 -1.81 -0.17 27.52
C GLU A 85 -1.03 -1.49 27.42
N LEU A 86 -0.78 -1.97 26.19
CA LEU A 86 0.01 -3.17 25.95
C LEU A 86 1.53 -2.94 26.08
N GLY A 87 1.96 -1.69 26.32
CA GLY A 87 3.37 -1.33 26.42
C GLY A 87 4.13 -1.54 25.10
N LEU A 88 3.41 -1.55 23.97
CA LEU A 88 4.00 -1.60 22.65
C LEU A 88 4.54 -0.22 22.29
N PRO A 89 5.65 -0.14 21.54
CA PRO A 89 6.21 1.14 21.10
C PRO A 89 5.21 1.85 20.19
N SER A 90 4.44 2.77 20.78
CA SER A 90 3.50 3.65 20.10
C SER A 90 4.16 5.00 19.86
N HIS A 91 4.29 5.37 18.60
CA HIS A 91 4.46 6.77 18.21
C HIS A 91 3.26 7.11 17.35
N GLY A 92 2.10 7.33 17.99
CA GLY A 92 0.81 7.52 17.33
C GLY A 92 0.97 8.18 15.96
N VAL A 93 0.67 7.42 14.90
CA VAL A 93 0.98 7.86 13.54
C VAL A 93 0.01 9.00 13.21
N PRO A 94 0.49 10.21 12.90
CA PRO A 94 -0.39 11.22 12.35
C PRO A 94 -0.82 10.71 10.97
N PHE A 95 -2.01 10.13 10.84
CA PHE A 95 -2.60 9.67 9.57
C PHE A 95 -2.85 10.80 8.55
N TYR A 96 -2.34 12.00 8.83
CA TYR A 96 -2.49 13.23 8.06
C TYR A 96 -1.15 13.87 7.69
N PHE A 97 -0.03 13.43 8.27
CA PHE A 97 1.30 13.97 8.00
C PHE A 97 2.29 12.82 7.90
N PHE A 98 3.21 12.91 6.94
CA PHE A 98 4.26 11.90 6.82
C PHE A 98 5.50 12.33 7.60
N ASP A 99 6.05 11.41 8.40
CA ASP A 99 7.30 11.58 9.13
C ASP A 99 8.13 10.30 8.97
N ARG A 100 9.13 10.37 8.10
CA ARG A 100 9.92 9.23 7.65
C ARG A 100 10.53 8.42 8.80
N GLU A 101 11.07 9.11 9.81
CA GLU A 101 11.73 8.45 10.94
C GLU A 101 10.70 7.79 11.85
N LYS A 102 9.59 8.48 12.16
CA LYS A 102 8.53 7.91 13.00
C LYS A 102 7.89 6.71 12.32
N TYR A 103 7.55 6.81 11.04
CA TYR A 103 6.94 5.73 10.28
C TYR A 103 7.84 4.49 10.15
N ALA A 104 9.17 4.64 10.24
CA ALA A 104 10.10 3.50 10.17
C ALA A 104 10.17 2.66 11.45
N ASN A 105 9.78 3.22 12.60
CA ASN A 105 9.94 2.58 13.91
C ASN A 105 8.65 2.57 14.74
N THR A 106 7.49 2.62 14.09
CA THR A 106 6.20 2.64 14.79
C THR A 106 5.46 1.33 14.61
N PHE A 107 5.03 0.74 15.73
CA PHE A 107 3.98 -0.26 15.72
C PHE A 107 2.61 0.41 15.87
N TYR A 108 1.64 0.00 15.05
CA TYR A 108 0.28 0.52 15.14
C TYR A 108 -0.79 -0.53 14.81
N LEU A 109 -2.03 -0.27 15.24
CA LEU A 109 -3.19 -1.08 14.88
C LEU A 109 -3.91 -0.41 13.71
N ASP A 110 -3.87 -1.00 12.53
CA ASP A 110 -4.65 -0.54 11.38
C ASP A 110 -6.08 -1.08 11.47
N VAL A 111 -6.89 -0.42 12.31
CA VAL A 111 -8.28 -0.80 12.55
C VAL A 111 -9.19 -0.17 11.50
N LYS A 112 -9.88 -1.03 10.73
CA LYS A 112 -10.94 -0.70 9.78
C LYS A 112 -12.26 -1.27 10.28
N THR A 113 -13.37 -0.61 9.95
CA THR A 113 -14.71 -1.12 10.25
C THR A 113 -15.41 -1.62 8.99
N LEU A 114 -16.21 -2.66 9.15
CA LEU A 114 -17.19 -3.12 8.16
C LEU A 114 -18.53 -3.25 8.87
N SER A 115 -19.60 -2.74 8.28
CA SER A 115 -20.92 -3.08 8.82
C SER A 115 -21.26 -4.51 8.46
N GLU A 116 -21.97 -5.21 9.34
CA GLU A 116 -22.44 -6.58 9.05
C GLU A 116 -23.29 -6.62 7.76
N ALA A 117 -24.08 -5.56 7.52
CA ALA A 117 -24.91 -5.42 6.32
C ALA A 117 -24.10 -5.20 5.02
N ASP A 118 -22.86 -4.71 5.13
CA ASP A 118 -21.98 -4.47 3.99
C ASP A 118 -21.13 -5.69 3.62
N LEU A 119 -21.00 -6.70 4.50
CA LEU A 119 -20.20 -7.91 4.22
C LEU A 119 -20.57 -8.58 2.88
N PRO A 120 -21.86 -8.77 2.52
CA PRO A 120 -22.22 -9.40 1.25
C PRO A 120 -22.03 -8.47 0.03
N ARG A 121 -21.70 -7.20 0.25
CA ARG A 121 -21.66 -6.12 -0.76
C ARG A 121 -20.28 -5.50 -0.91
N VAL A 122 -19.26 -6.10 -0.31
CA VAL A 122 -17.88 -5.62 -0.45
C VAL A 122 -17.46 -5.68 -1.92
N LEU A 123 -16.67 -4.67 -2.32
CA LEU A 123 -16.11 -4.60 -3.65
C LEU A 123 -15.15 -5.79 -3.91
N PRO A 124 -14.92 -6.20 -5.17
CA PRO A 124 -13.99 -7.28 -5.49
C PRO A 124 -12.54 -6.81 -5.36
N LEU A 125 -12.07 -6.67 -4.12
CA LEU A 125 -10.71 -6.21 -3.79
C LEU A 125 -9.87 -7.39 -3.30
N VAL A 126 -8.57 -7.37 -3.61
CA VAL A 126 -7.60 -8.35 -3.11
C VAL A 126 -7.68 -8.44 -1.59
N ARG A 127 -7.85 -7.30 -0.91
CA ARG A 127 -7.96 -7.28 0.55
C ARG A 127 -9.15 -8.09 1.08
N TYR A 128 -10.30 -8.11 0.38
CA TYR A 128 -11.48 -8.86 0.84
C TYR A 128 -11.41 -10.33 0.42
N TYR A 129 -10.78 -10.63 -0.71
CA TYR A 129 -10.40 -12.00 -1.05
C TYR A 129 -9.46 -12.59 0.01
N ASP A 130 -8.38 -11.89 0.36
CA ASP A 130 -7.46 -12.32 1.41
C ASP A 130 -8.14 -12.37 2.79
N LEU A 131 -9.04 -11.43 3.09
CA LEU A 131 -9.82 -11.42 4.33
C LEU A 131 -10.65 -12.71 4.46
N ARG A 132 -11.34 -13.12 3.40
CA ARG A 132 -12.13 -14.35 3.42
C ARG A 132 -11.24 -15.60 3.47
N GLU A 133 -10.22 -15.67 2.62
CA GLU A 133 -9.51 -16.91 2.32
C GLU A 133 -8.33 -17.20 3.26
N ALA A 134 -7.80 -16.19 3.97
CA ALA A 134 -6.58 -16.35 4.76
C ALA A 134 -6.45 -15.42 5.97
N SER A 135 -7.55 -14.89 6.49
CA SER A 135 -7.55 -14.16 7.77
C SER A 135 -7.90 -15.05 8.95
N THR A 136 -7.76 -14.52 10.16
CA THR A 136 -8.10 -15.22 11.41
C THR A 136 -9.08 -14.39 12.22
N VAL A 137 -10.21 -14.97 12.63
CA VAL A 137 -11.11 -14.35 13.62
C VAL A 137 -10.44 -14.47 14.99
N ILE A 138 -10.14 -13.32 15.61
CA ILE A 138 -9.40 -13.26 16.87
C ILE A 138 -10.30 -12.95 18.08
N ALA A 139 -11.50 -12.42 17.86
CA ALA A 139 -12.53 -12.26 18.88
C ALA A 139 -13.93 -12.15 18.26
N GLY A 140 -14.97 -12.57 18.99
CA GLY A 140 -16.37 -12.45 18.57
C GLY A 140 -16.84 -13.54 17.60
N VAL A 141 -17.88 -13.24 16.82
CA VAL A 141 -18.52 -14.19 15.90
C VAL A 141 -17.70 -14.36 14.62
N ASN A 142 -17.60 -15.57 14.08
CA ASN A 142 -17.01 -15.76 12.75
C ASN A 142 -18.01 -15.38 11.65
N LEU A 143 -17.69 -14.31 10.92
CA LEU A 143 -18.52 -13.77 9.84
C LEU A 143 -17.81 -13.81 8.48
N LEU A 144 -16.71 -14.58 8.35
CA LEU A 144 -15.94 -14.63 7.11
C LEU A 144 -16.74 -15.22 5.94
N ASP A 145 -17.63 -16.17 6.22
CA ASP A 145 -18.48 -16.79 5.20
C ASP A 145 -19.57 -15.86 4.66
N HIS A 146 -19.81 -14.72 5.32
CA HIS A 146 -20.71 -13.68 4.82
C HIS A 146 -20.06 -12.82 3.73
N LEU A 147 -18.72 -12.86 3.61
CA LEU A 147 -18.03 -12.22 2.50
C LEU A 147 -18.28 -13.01 1.21
N PRO A 148 -18.45 -12.35 0.06
CA PRO A 148 -18.58 -13.01 -1.23
C PRO A 148 -17.35 -13.87 -1.56
N SER A 149 -17.59 -15.01 -2.22
CA SER A 149 -16.54 -15.86 -2.75
C SER A 149 -16.12 -15.35 -4.11
N PHE A 150 -14.84 -14.97 -4.26
CA PHE A 150 -14.27 -14.62 -5.55
C PHE A 150 -13.19 -15.64 -5.91
N SER A 151 -13.12 -16.05 -7.17
CA SER A 151 -11.93 -16.74 -7.66
C SER A 151 -10.80 -15.73 -7.86
N ALA A 152 -9.54 -16.15 -7.72
CA ALA A 152 -8.38 -15.31 -8.03
C ALA A 152 -8.43 -14.69 -9.44
N ARG A 153 -9.06 -15.38 -10.41
CA ARG A 153 -9.26 -14.88 -11.79
C ARG A 153 -10.32 -13.79 -11.90
N ALA A 154 -11.24 -13.71 -10.94
CA ALA A 154 -12.27 -12.68 -10.90
C ALA A 154 -11.78 -11.37 -10.26
N LEU A 155 -10.57 -11.37 -9.68
CA LEU A 155 -9.98 -10.15 -9.12
C LEU A 155 -9.67 -9.15 -10.24
N PRO A 156 -10.08 -7.88 -10.10
CA PRO A 156 -9.77 -6.84 -11.06
C PRO A 156 -8.26 -6.64 -11.22
N LEU A 157 -7.79 -6.51 -12.46
CA LEU A 157 -6.40 -6.14 -12.75
C LEU A 157 -6.02 -4.77 -12.17
N ALA A 158 -7.00 -3.90 -11.97
CA ALA A 158 -6.84 -2.63 -11.25
C ALA A 158 -6.24 -2.81 -9.85
N GLU A 159 -6.45 -3.95 -9.18
CA GLU A 159 -5.83 -4.24 -7.88
C GLU A 159 -4.34 -4.52 -8.00
N GLY A 160 -3.92 -5.28 -9.02
CA GLY A 160 -2.50 -5.51 -9.29
C GLY A 160 -1.79 -4.19 -9.63
N PHE A 161 -2.45 -3.34 -10.41
CA PHE A 161 -1.95 -2.02 -10.73
C PHE A 161 -1.83 -1.10 -9.50
N ARG A 162 -2.89 -1.03 -8.67
CA ARG A 162 -2.91 -0.28 -7.41
C ARG A 162 -1.79 -0.74 -6.48
N LEU A 163 -1.58 -2.05 -6.38
CA LEU A 163 -0.53 -2.62 -5.55
C LEU A 163 0.85 -2.12 -5.98
N LEU A 164 1.16 -2.19 -7.27
CA LEU A 164 2.44 -1.71 -7.81
C LEU A 164 2.69 -0.22 -7.49
N LEU A 165 1.69 0.61 -7.68
CA LEU A 165 1.79 2.05 -7.42
C LEU A 165 1.90 2.37 -5.93
N ASN A 166 1.18 1.65 -5.06
CA ASN A 166 1.35 1.75 -3.62
C ASN A 166 2.78 1.36 -3.21
N ARG A 167 3.41 0.37 -3.87
CA ARG A 167 4.81 0.02 -3.61
C ARG A 167 5.78 1.11 -4.05
N MET A 168 5.53 1.75 -5.20
CA MET A 168 6.29 2.92 -5.63
C MET A 168 6.17 4.09 -4.66
N ALA A 169 4.96 4.36 -4.15
CA ALA A 169 4.74 5.41 -3.15
C ALA A 169 5.55 5.17 -1.88
N MET A 170 5.49 3.96 -1.32
CA MET A 170 6.28 3.62 -0.13
C MET A 170 7.79 3.72 -0.37
N LEU A 171 8.28 3.42 -1.58
CA LEU A 171 9.68 3.62 -1.93
C LEU A 171 10.05 5.12 -1.94
N ALA A 172 9.22 5.97 -2.53
CA ALA A 172 9.43 7.42 -2.54
C ALA A 172 9.42 7.98 -1.11
N GLU A 173 8.45 7.59 -0.30
CA GLU A 173 8.28 7.98 1.10
C GLU A 173 9.52 7.68 1.97
N TYR A 174 10.27 6.61 1.71
CA TYR A 174 11.33 6.16 2.62
C TYR A 174 12.76 6.34 2.09
N PHE A 175 12.96 6.57 0.79
CA PHE A 175 14.27 6.96 0.28
C PHE A 175 14.53 8.47 0.33
N SER A 176 15.65 8.89 0.91
CA SER A 176 16.07 10.29 0.94
C SER A 176 17.37 10.45 0.15
N ILE A 177 17.46 11.52 -0.65
CA ILE A 177 18.70 11.88 -1.34
C ILE A 177 19.81 12.33 -0.38
N GLU A 178 19.51 12.54 0.90
CA GLU A 178 20.53 12.73 1.94
C GLU A 178 21.38 11.48 2.17
N PHE A 179 20.91 10.29 1.78
CA PHE A 179 21.65 9.04 1.95
C PHE A 179 22.93 8.95 1.10
N PHE A 180 23.11 9.89 0.17
CA PHE A 180 24.38 10.04 -0.56
C PHE A 180 25.44 10.80 0.23
N GLU A 181 25.05 11.57 1.25
CA GLU A 181 25.95 12.41 2.05
C GLU A 181 26.17 11.84 3.46
N ARG A 182 25.18 11.09 3.97
CA ARG A 182 25.25 10.43 5.27
C ARG A 182 24.75 8.99 5.18
N PRO A 183 25.28 8.06 5.99
CA PRO A 183 24.69 6.74 6.10
C PRO A 183 23.26 6.84 6.68
N PRO A 184 22.32 5.98 6.26
CA PRO A 184 21.02 5.86 6.91
C PRO A 184 21.17 5.49 8.39
N THR A 185 20.31 6.03 9.25
CA THR A 185 20.18 5.59 10.64
C THR A 185 19.70 4.12 10.69
N PRO A 186 19.82 3.42 11.83
CA PRO A 186 19.31 2.06 11.95
C PRO A 186 17.82 1.92 11.60
N ASN A 187 16.99 2.92 11.94
CA ASN A 187 15.56 2.94 11.63
C ASN A 187 15.31 3.18 10.14
N GLU A 188 16.01 4.14 9.52
CA GLU A 188 15.92 4.38 8.08
C GLU A 188 16.35 3.13 7.29
N LYS A 189 17.44 2.48 7.71
CA LYS A 189 17.89 1.18 7.14
C LYS A 189 16.79 0.11 7.24
N ARG A 190 16.15 -0.04 8.40
CA ARG A 190 15.02 -0.98 8.59
C ARG A 190 13.88 -0.69 7.62
N GLY A 191 13.48 0.58 7.51
CA GLY A 191 12.43 1.03 6.59
C GLY A 191 12.75 0.69 5.13
N LEU A 192 13.95 1.02 4.66
CA LEU A 192 14.40 0.71 3.29
C LEU A 192 14.36 -0.80 2.99
N LEU A 193 14.84 -1.63 3.92
CA LEU A 193 14.83 -3.09 3.74
C LEU A 193 13.41 -3.67 3.73
N LEU A 194 12.54 -3.24 4.64
CA LEU A 194 11.15 -3.71 4.71
C LEU A 194 10.36 -3.30 3.46
N LEU A 195 10.49 -2.06 3.01
CA LEU A 195 9.69 -1.54 1.91
C LEU A 195 10.23 -1.95 0.55
N GLY A 196 11.55 -2.03 0.40
CA GLY A 196 12.16 -2.68 -0.76
C GLY A 196 11.70 -4.13 -0.89
N SER A 197 11.62 -4.87 0.23
CA SER A 197 11.06 -6.22 0.26
C SER A 197 9.59 -6.25 -0.19
N LYS A 198 8.76 -5.31 0.30
CA LYS A 198 7.36 -5.17 -0.15
C LYS A 198 7.24 -4.82 -1.64
N ALA A 199 8.22 -4.15 -2.24
CA ALA A 199 8.23 -3.86 -3.67
C ALA A 199 8.44 -5.13 -4.52
N PHE A 200 9.41 -5.99 -4.15
CA PHE A 200 9.59 -7.28 -4.83
C PHE A 200 8.35 -8.17 -4.71
N LEU A 201 7.77 -8.26 -3.51
CA LEU A 201 6.51 -8.99 -3.30
C LEU A 201 5.38 -8.41 -4.16
N GLY A 202 5.18 -7.09 -4.12
CA GLY A 202 4.15 -6.41 -4.90
C GLY A 202 4.30 -6.60 -6.41
N ALA A 203 5.53 -6.62 -6.93
CA ALA A 203 5.81 -6.95 -8.33
C ALA A 203 5.33 -8.36 -8.68
N SER A 204 5.70 -9.38 -7.88
CA SER A 204 5.28 -10.76 -8.13
C SER A 204 3.76 -10.95 -8.01
N GLU A 205 3.14 -10.30 -7.02
CA GLU A 205 1.71 -10.34 -6.73
C GLU A 205 0.89 -9.77 -7.90
N ALA A 206 1.28 -8.59 -8.41
CA ALA A 206 0.61 -7.97 -9.54
C ALA A 206 0.77 -8.80 -10.82
N LEU A 207 1.96 -9.33 -11.09
CA LEU A 207 2.19 -10.19 -12.24
C LEU A 207 1.39 -11.50 -12.17
N LEU A 208 1.20 -12.08 -10.98
CA LEU A 208 0.31 -13.23 -10.80
C LEU A 208 -1.17 -12.86 -11.02
N LEU A 209 -1.62 -11.70 -10.56
CA LEU A 209 -2.98 -11.20 -10.85
C LEU A 209 -3.21 -11.07 -12.34
N LEU A 210 -2.23 -10.54 -13.08
CA LEU A 210 -2.27 -10.41 -14.54
C LEU A 210 -2.46 -11.75 -15.27
N LYS A 211 -2.01 -12.86 -14.66
CA LYS A 211 -2.15 -14.22 -15.20
C LYS A 211 -3.28 -15.02 -14.53
N GLY A 212 -4.06 -14.39 -13.65
CA GLY A 212 -5.13 -15.07 -12.92
C GLY A 212 -4.64 -16.22 -12.03
N ALA A 213 -3.40 -16.12 -11.54
CA ALA A 213 -2.69 -17.13 -10.75
C ALA A 213 -2.37 -16.63 -9.33
N TYR A 214 -3.07 -15.60 -8.86
CA TYR A 214 -2.92 -15.06 -7.51
C TYR A 214 -3.32 -16.09 -6.44
N ALA A 215 -2.62 -16.07 -5.31
CA ALA A 215 -2.89 -16.89 -4.14
C ALA A 215 -2.84 -16.02 -2.86
N SER A 216 -3.52 -16.42 -1.79
CA SER A 216 -3.70 -15.58 -0.60
C SER A 216 -2.45 -15.44 0.29
N THR A 217 -1.56 -16.44 0.29
CA THR A 217 -0.34 -16.45 1.11
C THR A 217 0.90 -16.03 0.32
N HIS A 218 1.87 -15.38 0.96
CA HIS A 218 3.13 -14.99 0.31
C HIS A 218 3.92 -16.20 -0.17
N ALA A 219 3.97 -17.27 0.62
CA ALA A 219 4.68 -18.50 0.23
C ALA A 219 4.07 -19.16 -1.02
N ALA A 220 2.74 -19.24 -1.10
CA ALA A 220 2.08 -19.81 -2.28
C ALA A 220 2.31 -18.96 -3.53
N ARG A 221 2.25 -17.63 -3.40
CA ARG A 221 2.55 -16.69 -4.48
C ARG A 221 3.98 -16.80 -4.97
N ALA A 222 4.97 -16.82 -4.07
CA ALA A 222 6.36 -16.94 -4.44
C ALA A 222 6.64 -18.24 -5.22
N LYS A 223 6.06 -19.36 -4.76
CA LYS A 223 6.13 -20.66 -5.46
C LYS A 223 5.49 -20.59 -6.86
N ALA A 224 4.27 -20.07 -6.97
CA ALA A 224 3.55 -19.95 -8.24
C ALA A 224 4.29 -19.03 -9.23
N PHE A 225 4.85 -17.93 -8.72
CA PHE A 225 5.60 -16.97 -9.51
C PHE A 225 6.90 -17.58 -10.04
N ALA A 226 7.68 -18.25 -9.19
CA ALA A 226 8.91 -18.91 -9.60
C ALA A 226 8.69 -19.98 -10.68
N ALA A 227 7.57 -20.72 -10.61
CA ALA A 227 7.24 -21.74 -11.59
C ALA A 227 6.83 -21.20 -12.96
N SER A 228 6.34 -19.96 -13.04
CA SER A 228 5.70 -19.41 -14.26
C SER A 228 6.42 -18.20 -14.87
N TYR A 229 7.24 -17.48 -14.10
CA TYR A 229 7.76 -16.16 -14.46
C TYR A 229 8.43 -16.08 -15.83
N ALA A 230 9.44 -16.91 -16.10
CA ALA A 230 10.21 -16.83 -17.34
C ALA A 230 9.36 -17.16 -18.59
N LYS A 231 8.38 -18.07 -18.43
CA LYS A 231 7.45 -18.48 -19.48
C LYS A 231 6.42 -17.39 -19.77
N GLU A 232 5.82 -16.83 -18.73
CA GLU A 232 4.71 -15.87 -18.84
C GLU A 232 5.18 -14.43 -19.12
N PHE A 233 6.44 -14.12 -18.80
CA PHE A 233 7.02 -12.78 -18.92
C PHE A 233 8.44 -12.78 -19.53
N PRO A 234 8.65 -13.36 -20.73
CA PRO A 234 10.00 -13.55 -21.28
C PRO A 234 10.77 -12.24 -21.48
N GLY A 235 10.09 -11.16 -21.88
CA GLY A 235 10.72 -9.85 -22.03
C GLY A 235 11.18 -9.24 -20.69
N LEU A 236 10.41 -9.44 -19.62
CA LEU A 236 10.77 -8.98 -18.29
C LEU A 236 11.86 -9.88 -17.68
N ALA A 237 11.80 -11.19 -17.89
CA ALA A 237 12.81 -12.14 -17.43
C ALA A 237 14.20 -11.87 -18.02
N LYS A 238 14.29 -11.30 -19.23
CA LYS A 238 15.57 -10.82 -19.78
C LYS A 238 16.14 -9.61 -19.02
N LYS A 239 15.27 -8.72 -18.54
CA LYS A 239 15.67 -7.51 -17.81
C LYS A 239 15.92 -7.78 -16.32
N LEU A 240 15.13 -8.67 -15.73
CA LEU A 240 15.15 -9.04 -14.32
C LEU A 240 15.17 -10.57 -14.19
N PRO A 241 16.28 -11.24 -14.56
CA PRO A 241 16.38 -12.70 -14.53
C PRO A 241 16.25 -13.27 -13.12
N ASP A 242 16.78 -12.56 -12.11
CA ASP A 242 16.82 -13.01 -10.72
C ASP A 242 15.56 -12.65 -9.91
N LEU A 243 14.53 -12.07 -10.53
CA LEU A 243 13.33 -11.62 -9.80
C LEU A 243 12.68 -12.73 -8.94
N PRO A 244 12.46 -13.98 -9.44
CA PRO A 244 11.92 -15.05 -8.60
C PRO A 244 12.80 -15.41 -7.42
N LYS A 245 14.13 -15.40 -7.60
CA LYS A 245 15.09 -15.64 -6.53
C LYS A 245 14.98 -14.54 -5.47
N ARG A 246 14.86 -13.28 -5.89
CA ARG A 246 14.70 -12.13 -5.00
C ARG A 246 13.38 -12.20 -4.22
N VAL A 247 12.28 -12.57 -4.88
CA VAL A 247 10.98 -12.81 -4.24
C VAL A 247 11.09 -13.88 -3.14
N ASN A 248 11.73 -15.01 -3.42
CA ASN A 248 11.94 -16.05 -2.41
C ASN A 248 12.82 -15.58 -1.24
N GLN A 249 13.88 -14.82 -1.51
CA GLN A 249 14.73 -14.23 -0.48
C GLN A 249 13.95 -13.30 0.46
N VAL A 250 13.07 -12.45 -0.10
CA VAL A 250 12.29 -11.51 0.74
C VAL A 250 11.16 -12.20 1.51
N VAL A 251 10.60 -13.31 1.00
CA VAL A 251 9.70 -14.16 1.78
C VAL A 251 10.43 -14.76 2.98
N ALA A 252 11.63 -15.31 2.77
CA ALA A 252 12.45 -15.85 3.86
C ALA A 252 12.86 -14.76 4.87
N PHE A 253 13.20 -13.56 4.41
CA PHE A 253 13.49 -12.40 5.27
C PHE A 253 12.28 -12.00 6.11
N LYS A 254 11.06 -12.08 5.56
CA LYS A 254 9.84 -11.79 6.31
C LYS A 254 9.56 -12.83 7.40
N ASP A 255 9.83 -14.10 7.12
CA ASP A 255 9.64 -15.20 8.06
C ASP A 255 10.61 -15.13 9.27
N ASN A 256 11.84 -14.66 9.04
CA ASN A 256 12.86 -14.49 10.06
C ASN A 256 13.62 -13.19 9.83
N THR A 257 13.03 -12.08 10.28
CA THR A 257 13.55 -10.75 10.00
C THR A 257 14.79 -10.45 10.81
N ASP A 258 15.93 -10.45 10.12
CA ASP A 258 17.23 -10.09 10.69
C ASP A 258 17.75 -8.80 10.06
N PHE A 259 17.61 -7.70 10.80
CA PHE A 259 18.12 -6.39 10.39
C PHE A 259 19.64 -6.21 10.62
N THR A 260 20.31 -7.19 11.24
CA THR A 260 21.77 -7.14 11.44
C THR A 260 22.54 -7.47 10.16
N GLN A 261 21.85 -7.98 9.13
CA GLN A 261 22.43 -8.24 7.82
C GLN A 261 23.17 -7.01 7.28
N LYS A 262 24.39 -7.24 6.79
CA LYS A 262 25.23 -6.23 6.13
C LYS A 262 24.77 -6.00 4.70
N LEU A 263 23.53 -5.57 4.54
CA LEU A 263 22.98 -5.09 3.27
C LEU A 263 23.22 -3.58 3.16
N ASP A 264 23.73 -3.17 2.01
CA ASP A 264 23.74 -1.78 1.56
C ASP A 264 22.29 -1.36 1.24
N ALA A 265 21.71 -0.57 2.13
CA ALA A 265 20.28 -0.23 2.05
C ALA A 265 19.96 0.72 0.89
N PRO A 266 20.77 1.75 0.58
CA PRO A 266 20.66 2.49 -0.67
C PRO A 266 20.75 1.60 -1.91
N ALA A 267 21.72 0.69 -2.00
CA ALA A 267 21.82 -0.21 -3.15
C ALA A 267 20.59 -1.12 -3.28
N PHE A 268 20.10 -1.67 -2.16
CA PHE A 268 18.87 -2.46 -2.12
C PHE A 268 17.63 -1.68 -2.57
N PHE A 269 17.54 -0.40 -2.22
CA PHE A 269 16.48 0.49 -2.70
C PHE A 269 16.51 0.62 -4.23
N PHE A 270 17.67 0.87 -4.83
CA PHE A 270 17.78 1.03 -6.28
C PHE A 270 17.36 -0.23 -7.03
N GLU A 271 17.74 -1.41 -6.51
CA GLU A 271 17.30 -2.68 -7.07
C GLU A 271 15.77 -2.86 -6.98
N ALA A 272 15.18 -2.54 -5.81
CA ALA A 272 13.74 -2.62 -5.60
C ALA A 272 12.97 -1.62 -6.49
N ARG A 273 13.51 -0.42 -6.66
CA ARG A 273 12.99 0.64 -7.53
C ARG A 273 12.98 0.19 -9.00
N ASP A 274 14.10 -0.32 -9.48
CA ASP A 274 14.22 -0.76 -10.87
C ASP A 274 13.30 -1.95 -11.14
N CYS A 275 13.23 -2.89 -10.19
CA CYS A 275 12.28 -3.99 -10.23
C CYS A 275 10.83 -3.50 -10.37
N ILE A 276 10.37 -2.62 -9.47
CA ILE A 276 8.97 -2.18 -9.47
C ILE A 276 8.65 -1.35 -10.72
N LEU A 277 9.57 -0.51 -11.20
CA LEU A 277 9.39 0.26 -12.44
C LEU A 277 9.23 -0.65 -13.66
N GLN A 278 10.11 -1.64 -13.83
CA GLN A 278 10.03 -2.57 -14.96
C GLN A 278 8.81 -3.50 -14.85
N ALA A 279 8.44 -3.95 -13.65
CA ALA A 279 7.24 -4.73 -13.42
C ALA A 279 5.98 -3.93 -13.77
N THR A 280 5.90 -2.65 -13.39
CA THR A 280 4.76 -1.78 -13.72
C THR A 280 4.68 -1.47 -15.20
N LEU A 281 5.80 -1.23 -15.88
CA LEU A 281 5.83 -1.08 -17.34
C LEU A 281 5.30 -2.35 -18.02
N CYS A 282 5.80 -3.53 -17.63
CA CYS A 282 5.36 -4.82 -18.17
C CYS A 282 3.86 -5.05 -17.93
N PHE A 283 3.42 -4.84 -16.68
CA PHE A 283 2.03 -5.01 -16.28
C PHE A 283 1.10 -4.10 -17.10
N THR A 284 1.43 -2.81 -17.17
CA THR A 284 0.57 -1.81 -17.83
C THR A 284 0.53 -2.02 -19.34
N ASN A 285 1.65 -2.40 -19.96
CA ASN A 285 1.69 -2.75 -21.38
C ASN A 285 0.78 -3.94 -21.71
N GLN A 286 0.82 -5.01 -20.91
CA GLN A 286 -0.06 -6.16 -21.12
C GLN A 286 -1.52 -5.84 -20.80
N TRP A 287 -1.78 -5.12 -19.71
CA TRP A 287 -3.14 -4.80 -19.28
C TRP A 287 -3.86 -3.86 -20.28
N LEU A 288 -3.16 -2.86 -20.80
CA LEU A 288 -3.74 -1.84 -21.68
C LEU A 288 -3.45 -2.07 -23.17
N GLY A 289 -2.68 -3.10 -23.54
CA GLY A 289 -2.25 -3.31 -24.92
C GLY A 289 -1.34 -2.20 -25.45
N LEU A 290 -0.45 -1.66 -24.62
CA LEU A 290 0.47 -0.57 -24.96
C LEU A 290 1.90 -1.09 -25.16
N SER A 291 2.74 -0.28 -25.81
CA SER A 291 4.17 -0.53 -25.98
C SER A 291 5.00 0.63 -25.43
N MET A 292 4.98 0.77 -24.11
CA MET A 292 5.77 1.77 -23.38
C MET A 292 7.14 1.20 -23.00
N SER A 293 8.16 2.05 -23.05
CA SER A 293 9.53 1.72 -22.69
C SER A 293 10.16 2.68 -21.68
N SER A 294 9.49 3.78 -21.33
CA SER A 294 10.03 4.80 -20.42
C SER A 294 9.10 5.17 -19.27
N PRO A 295 9.64 5.67 -18.13
CA PRO A 295 8.85 6.18 -17.01
C PRO A 295 7.89 7.32 -17.38
N GLU A 296 8.27 8.18 -18.33
CA GLU A 296 7.41 9.28 -18.82
C GLU A 296 6.18 8.76 -19.56
N GLN A 297 6.37 7.76 -20.42
CA GLN A 297 5.24 7.12 -21.11
C GLN A 297 4.30 6.45 -20.11
N LEU A 298 4.87 5.79 -19.08
CA LEU A 298 4.09 5.21 -17.99
C LEU A 298 3.31 6.29 -17.24
N SER A 299 3.96 7.38 -16.83
CA SER A 299 3.32 8.53 -16.18
C SER A 299 2.12 9.06 -16.97
N ASP A 300 2.28 9.25 -18.28
CA ASP A 300 1.20 9.75 -19.13
C ASP A 300 0.09 8.73 -19.34
N ALA A 301 0.41 7.44 -19.43
CA ALA A 301 -0.61 6.38 -19.48
C ALA A 301 -1.43 6.32 -18.19
N ILE A 302 -0.81 6.48 -17.02
CA ILE A 302 -1.52 6.57 -15.73
C ILE A 302 -2.51 7.72 -15.74
N ALA A 303 -2.06 8.90 -16.14
CA ALA A 303 -2.88 10.11 -16.12
C ALA A 303 -4.04 10.09 -17.13
N ARG A 304 -3.91 9.36 -18.25
CA ARG A 304 -4.82 9.51 -19.41
C ARG A 304 -5.54 8.24 -19.83
N ARG A 305 -4.97 7.06 -19.59
CA ARG A 305 -5.45 5.78 -20.15
C ARG A 305 -5.95 4.81 -19.08
N VAL A 306 -5.39 4.88 -17.87
CA VAL A 306 -5.73 3.95 -16.78
C VAL A 306 -7.10 4.23 -16.17
N GLN A 307 -7.61 5.45 -16.23
CA GLN A 307 -8.76 5.86 -15.41
C GLN A 307 -10.01 4.97 -15.59
N ALA A 308 -10.45 4.75 -16.83
CA ALA A 308 -11.61 3.90 -17.10
C ALA A 308 -11.41 2.44 -16.63
N PRO A 309 -10.37 1.69 -17.10
CA PRO A 309 -10.18 0.31 -16.69
C PRO A 309 -9.86 0.15 -15.20
N TYR A 310 -9.32 1.19 -14.55
CA TYR A 310 -9.07 1.19 -13.11
C TYR A 310 -10.36 1.28 -12.29
N PHE A 311 -11.29 2.17 -12.65
CA PHE A 311 -12.51 2.38 -11.87
C PHE A 311 -13.68 1.49 -12.28
N GLU A 312 -13.72 1.01 -13.53
CA GLU A 312 -14.83 0.23 -14.08
C GLU A 312 -15.27 -0.96 -13.20
N PRO A 313 -14.38 -1.82 -12.69
CA PRO A 313 -14.78 -2.96 -11.86
C PRO A 313 -15.47 -2.53 -10.57
N TYR A 314 -15.02 -1.44 -9.97
CA TYR A 314 -15.56 -0.93 -8.71
C TYR A 314 -16.88 -0.18 -8.90
N LEU A 315 -16.96 0.65 -9.93
CA LEU A 315 -18.19 1.38 -10.26
C LEU A 315 -19.30 0.42 -10.68
N SER A 316 -18.95 -0.62 -11.45
CA SER A 316 -19.89 -1.66 -11.86
C SER A 316 -20.40 -2.46 -10.66
N ALA A 317 -19.50 -2.87 -9.75
CA ALA A 317 -19.88 -3.58 -8.53
C ALA A 317 -20.75 -2.71 -7.61
N ALA A 318 -20.33 -1.47 -7.34
CA ALA A 318 -21.09 -0.53 -6.52
C ALA A 318 -22.48 -0.23 -7.09
N CYS A 319 -22.58 -0.06 -8.41
CA CYS A 319 -23.84 0.13 -9.12
C CYS A 319 -24.74 -1.09 -8.97
N ARG A 320 -24.21 -2.30 -9.19
CA ARG A 320 -24.97 -3.56 -9.04
C ARG A 320 -25.50 -3.74 -7.62
N HIS A 321 -24.68 -3.47 -6.60
CA HIS A 321 -25.09 -3.62 -5.21
C HIS A 321 -26.15 -2.61 -4.78
N ARG A 322 -26.15 -1.40 -5.32
CA ARG A 322 -27.10 -0.33 -4.94
C ARG A 322 -28.37 -0.33 -5.77
N LEU A 323 -28.27 -0.62 -7.07
CA LEU A 323 -29.36 -0.45 -8.04
C LEU A 323 -29.88 -1.78 -8.60
N GLY A 324 -29.20 -2.90 -8.36
CA GLY A 324 -29.56 -4.21 -8.91
C GLY A 324 -29.14 -4.43 -10.37
N PHE A 325 -28.58 -3.42 -11.05
CA PHE A 325 -28.08 -3.49 -12.42
C PHE A 325 -26.73 -2.77 -12.57
N THR A 326 -26.03 -3.00 -13.69
CA THR A 326 -24.74 -2.37 -13.99
C THR A 326 -24.90 -1.23 -15.00
N LEU A 327 -24.38 -0.06 -14.67
CA LEU A 327 -24.23 1.05 -15.62
C LEU A 327 -22.83 1.05 -16.24
N PRO A 328 -22.67 1.50 -17.50
CA PRO A 328 -21.36 1.71 -18.11
C PRO A 328 -20.49 2.65 -17.27
N ALA A 329 -19.22 2.25 -17.06
CA ALA A 329 -18.27 3.05 -16.28
C ALA A 329 -18.06 4.45 -16.86
N SER A 330 -18.17 4.62 -18.19
CA SER A 330 -18.08 5.92 -18.87
C SER A 330 -19.11 6.94 -18.38
N LEU A 331 -20.30 6.49 -17.93
CA LEU A 331 -21.33 7.36 -17.37
C LEU A 331 -21.04 7.71 -15.91
N LEU A 332 -20.54 6.75 -15.12
CA LEU A 332 -20.31 6.94 -13.68
C LEU A 332 -18.98 7.64 -13.37
N LEU A 333 -17.99 7.49 -14.24
CA LEU A 333 -16.63 7.96 -14.00
C LEU A 333 -16.51 9.47 -13.79
N PRO A 334 -17.18 10.35 -14.58
CA PRO A 334 -17.14 11.79 -14.33
C PRO A 334 -17.64 12.17 -12.92
N PHE A 335 -18.69 11.51 -12.44
CA PHE A 335 -19.25 11.73 -11.11
C PHE A 335 -18.31 11.23 -10.02
N ALA A 336 -17.77 10.00 -10.17
CA ALA A 336 -16.79 9.44 -9.25
C ALA A 336 -15.55 10.33 -9.15
N ARG A 337 -15.06 10.83 -10.31
CA ARG A 337 -13.95 11.77 -10.37
C ARG A 337 -14.24 13.06 -9.61
N PHE A 338 -15.37 13.70 -9.90
CA PHE A 338 -15.76 14.93 -9.21
C PHE A 338 -15.88 14.73 -7.70
N TYR A 339 -16.56 13.65 -7.28
CA TYR A 339 -16.71 13.29 -5.87
C TYR A 339 -15.35 13.11 -5.16
N LEU A 340 -14.43 12.33 -5.75
CA LEU A 340 -13.10 12.10 -5.17
C LEU A 340 -12.25 13.38 -5.13
N ASN A 341 -12.34 14.23 -6.16
CA ASN A 341 -11.68 15.54 -6.15
C ASN A 341 -12.23 16.45 -5.04
N CYS A 342 -13.56 16.50 -4.87
CA CYS A 342 -14.19 17.25 -3.79
C CYS A 342 -13.78 16.74 -2.40
N LEU A 343 -13.82 15.42 -2.19
CA LEU A 343 -13.39 14.82 -0.92
C LEU A 343 -11.94 15.20 -0.59
N PHE A 344 -11.04 15.07 -1.56
CA PHE A 344 -9.64 15.40 -1.35
C PHE A 344 -9.42 16.90 -1.10
N PHE A 345 -10.09 17.77 -1.85
CA PHE A 345 -10.07 19.22 -1.64
C PHE A 345 -10.54 19.60 -0.22
N LEU A 346 -11.64 19.03 0.25
CA LEU A 346 -12.14 19.27 1.61
C LEU A 346 -11.15 18.78 2.68
N ARG A 347 -10.44 17.68 2.43
CA ARG A 347 -9.39 17.19 3.35
C ARG A 347 -8.17 18.09 3.36
N LEU A 348 -7.71 18.59 2.23
CA LEU A 348 -6.63 19.58 2.16
C LEU A 348 -6.95 20.82 3.00
N LEU A 349 -8.18 21.33 2.82
CA LEU A 349 -8.64 22.48 3.59
C LEU A 349 -8.72 22.17 5.10
N ARG A 350 -9.31 21.03 5.46
CA ARG A 350 -9.56 20.65 6.86
C ARG A 350 -8.29 20.31 7.63
N PHE A 351 -7.39 19.52 7.05
CA PHE A 351 -6.27 18.92 7.78
C PHE A 351 -4.94 19.63 7.53
N HIS A 352 -4.78 20.27 6.37
CA HIS A 352 -3.56 21.02 6.04
C HIS A 352 -3.77 22.54 6.01
N GLY A 353 -5.03 23.03 6.12
CA GLY A 353 -5.32 24.45 5.99
C GLY A 353 -5.07 24.99 4.57
N VAL A 354 -5.03 24.11 3.56
CA VAL A 354 -4.64 24.45 2.19
C VAL A 354 -5.87 24.64 1.31
N PHE A 355 -6.01 25.84 0.74
CA PHE A 355 -7.02 26.15 -0.27
C PHE A 355 -6.43 25.98 -1.68
N HIS A 356 -6.63 24.81 -2.30
CA HIS A 356 -6.10 24.48 -3.64
C HIS A 356 -7.21 24.04 -4.61
N PRO A 357 -8.03 24.97 -5.14
CA PRO A 357 -9.20 24.64 -5.96
C PRO A 357 -8.86 23.96 -7.29
N ARG A 358 -7.60 24.02 -7.73
CA ARG A 358 -7.11 23.34 -8.94
C ARG A 358 -7.41 21.83 -8.92
N VAL A 359 -7.42 21.20 -7.75
CA VAL A 359 -7.82 19.80 -7.55
C VAL A 359 -9.17 19.49 -8.20
N LEU A 360 -10.14 20.41 -8.09
CA LEU A 360 -11.50 20.23 -8.60
C LEU A 360 -11.56 20.22 -10.14
N LEU A 361 -10.55 20.80 -10.80
CA LEU A 361 -10.47 20.93 -12.25
C LEU A 361 -9.68 19.80 -12.92
N ASN A 362 -9.14 18.86 -12.14
CA ASN A 362 -8.34 17.78 -12.68
C ASN A 362 -9.18 16.83 -13.54
N SER A 363 -8.63 16.45 -14.70
CA SER A 363 -9.24 15.47 -15.60
C SER A 363 -9.15 14.04 -15.07
N ALA A 364 -8.29 13.79 -14.09
CA ALA A 364 -8.14 12.53 -13.37
C ALA A 364 -8.49 12.71 -11.89
N THR A 365 -8.69 11.59 -11.18
CA THR A 365 -8.85 11.57 -9.72
C THR A 365 -7.52 11.86 -9.01
N PRO A 366 -7.53 12.31 -7.75
CA PRO A 366 -6.30 12.74 -7.07
C PRO A 366 -5.28 11.61 -6.91
N ASP A 367 -5.74 10.37 -6.68
CA ASP A 367 -4.89 9.17 -6.64
C ASP A 367 -4.15 8.96 -7.96
N LEU A 368 -4.83 8.99 -9.09
CA LEU A 368 -4.19 8.76 -10.39
C LEU A 368 -3.25 9.91 -10.77
N VAL A 369 -3.54 11.15 -10.36
CA VAL A 369 -2.61 12.27 -10.55
C VAL A 369 -1.34 12.06 -9.71
N LEU A 370 -1.47 11.73 -8.43
CA LEU A 370 -0.34 11.40 -7.55
C LEU A 370 0.46 10.21 -8.10
N PHE A 371 -0.22 9.12 -8.45
CA PHE A 371 0.40 7.94 -9.02
C PHE A 371 1.10 8.20 -10.35
N SER A 372 0.62 9.15 -11.15
CA SER A 372 1.31 9.53 -12.37
C SER A 372 2.65 10.24 -12.11
N ALA A 373 2.84 10.84 -10.93
CA ALA A 373 4.12 11.45 -10.55
C ALA A 373 5.17 10.41 -10.14
N LEU A 374 4.74 9.24 -9.63
CA LEU A 374 5.63 8.25 -9.02
C LEU A 374 6.71 7.69 -9.95
N PRO A 375 6.41 7.27 -11.20
CA PRO A 375 7.45 6.80 -12.10
C PRO A 375 8.56 7.84 -12.24
N LEU A 376 8.19 9.09 -12.47
CA LEU A 376 9.08 10.23 -12.68
C LEU A 376 9.89 10.57 -11.42
N LEU A 377 9.24 10.61 -10.25
CA LEU A 377 9.88 10.96 -8.99
C LEU A 377 10.91 9.91 -8.56
N LEU A 378 10.65 8.63 -8.84
CA LEU A 378 11.60 7.55 -8.53
C LEU A 378 12.75 7.50 -9.54
N SER A 379 12.46 7.64 -10.83
CA SER A 379 13.50 7.53 -11.88
C SER A 379 14.31 8.80 -12.07
N CYS A 380 13.94 9.92 -11.44
CA CYS A 380 14.79 11.11 -11.45
C CYS A 380 16.02 10.97 -10.56
N ILE A 381 16.03 10.05 -9.59
CA ILE A 381 17.17 9.83 -8.69
C ILE A 381 18.16 8.88 -9.36
N GLN A 382 19.42 9.25 -9.51
CA GLN A 382 20.45 8.39 -10.08
C GLN A 382 21.22 7.65 -8.96
N ALA A 383 21.77 6.47 -9.26
CA ALA A 383 22.43 5.63 -8.25
C ALA A 383 23.72 6.26 -7.69
N GLU A 384 24.33 7.13 -8.48
CA GLU A 384 25.51 7.93 -8.18
C GLU A 384 25.20 9.23 -7.41
N GLY A 385 23.93 9.52 -7.12
CA GLY A 385 23.50 10.72 -6.39
C GLY A 385 23.03 11.90 -7.25
N GLY A 386 23.11 11.78 -8.57
CA GLY A 386 22.60 12.80 -9.50
C GLY A 386 21.07 12.86 -9.56
N LEU A 387 20.55 13.98 -10.08
CA LEU A 387 19.13 14.19 -10.34
C LEU A 387 18.87 14.50 -11.81
N ASP A 388 17.98 13.73 -12.45
CA ASP A 388 17.44 14.06 -13.77
C ASP A 388 16.41 15.19 -13.65
N LEU A 389 16.85 16.39 -14.01
CA LEU A 389 16.04 17.62 -13.91
C LEU A 389 14.78 17.59 -14.78
N ARG A 390 14.81 16.89 -15.91
CA ARG A 390 13.64 16.79 -16.79
C ARG A 390 12.56 15.98 -16.11
N GLN A 391 12.92 14.83 -15.54
CA GLN A 391 11.97 13.97 -14.85
C GLN A 391 11.44 14.63 -13.57
N LEU A 392 12.33 15.28 -12.80
CA LEU A 392 11.93 16.05 -11.61
C LEU A 392 10.93 17.17 -11.97
N SER A 393 11.19 17.94 -13.01
CA SER A 393 10.27 18.99 -13.48
C SER A 393 8.90 18.44 -13.86
N LEU A 394 8.86 17.29 -14.56
CA LEU A 394 7.60 16.62 -14.89
C LEU A 394 6.88 16.11 -13.63
N ALA A 395 7.59 15.52 -12.67
CA ALA A 395 7.02 15.07 -11.41
C ALA A 395 6.39 16.24 -10.64
N ARG A 396 7.12 17.36 -10.46
CA ARG A 396 6.64 18.61 -9.84
C ARG A 396 5.38 19.13 -10.53
N LYS A 397 5.34 19.11 -11.87
CA LYS A 397 4.14 19.51 -12.63
C LYS A 397 2.92 18.62 -12.38
N LYS A 398 3.10 17.32 -12.13
CA LYS A 398 1.99 16.41 -11.76
C LYS A 398 1.55 16.65 -10.31
N ILE A 399 2.50 16.74 -9.37
CA ILE A 399 2.24 16.98 -7.94
C ILE A 399 1.49 18.31 -7.72
N SER A 400 1.91 19.39 -8.40
CA SER A 400 1.26 20.71 -8.31
C SER A 400 -0.21 20.77 -8.75
N GLN A 401 -0.73 19.72 -9.39
CA GLN A 401 -2.16 19.61 -9.74
C GLN A 401 -3.02 19.21 -8.55
N VAL A 402 -2.44 18.60 -7.51
CA VAL A 402 -3.17 18.08 -6.35
C VAL A 402 -2.79 18.77 -5.04
N CYS A 403 -1.57 19.28 -4.90
CA CYS A 403 -1.16 20.08 -3.74
C CYS A 403 -0.37 21.31 -4.20
N PRO A 404 -0.29 22.37 -3.38
CA PRO A 404 0.55 23.52 -3.68
C PRO A 404 2.02 23.11 -3.68
N LEU A 405 2.77 23.64 -4.65
CA LEU A 405 4.21 23.46 -4.74
C LEU A 405 4.82 24.82 -5.12
N PRO A 406 5.87 25.29 -4.42
CA PRO A 406 6.58 26.51 -4.81
C PRO A 406 7.03 26.44 -6.27
N ALA A 407 7.11 27.59 -6.94
CA ALA A 407 7.82 27.66 -8.21
C ALA A 407 9.28 27.29 -7.94
N GLY A 408 9.84 26.36 -8.72
CA GLY A 408 11.20 25.87 -8.51
C GLY A 408 12.18 27.02 -8.66
N HIS A 409 12.76 27.45 -7.55
CA HIS A 409 13.69 28.58 -7.45
C HIS A 409 14.98 28.20 -6.73
N GLY A 410 15.07 26.95 -6.26
CA GLY A 410 16.22 26.43 -5.53
C GLY A 410 17.15 25.58 -6.41
N SER A 411 18.08 24.93 -5.73
CA SER A 411 18.87 23.84 -6.28
C SER A 411 17.99 22.64 -6.65
N ALA A 412 18.46 21.78 -7.55
CA ALA A 412 17.76 20.53 -7.91
C ALA A 412 17.41 19.66 -6.68
N ARG A 413 18.29 19.71 -5.67
CA ARG A 413 18.13 19.03 -4.39
C ARG A 413 16.95 19.58 -3.59
N GLU A 414 16.88 20.90 -3.42
CA GLU A 414 15.76 21.57 -2.74
C GLU A 414 14.44 21.31 -3.48
N ASP A 415 14.47 21.42 -4.81
CA ASP A 415 13.31 21.13 -5.65
C ASP A 415 12.82 19.67 -5.50
N TRP A 416 13.74 18.71 -5.32
CA TRP A 416 13.38 17.32 -5.04
C TRP A 416 12.78 17.15 -3.64
N LEU A 417 13.40 17.73 -2.61
CA LEU A 417 12.92 17.65 -1.22
C LEU A 417 11.52 18.25 -1.05
N GLU A 418 11.26 19.39 -1.71
CA GLU A 418 9.92 19.98 -1.75
C GLU A 418 8.90 19.07 -2.43
N ALA A 419 9.27 18.48 -3.58
CA ALA A 419 8.40 17.61 -4.36
C ALA A 419 8.08 16.32 -3.59
N ASP A 420 9.10 15.71 -3.00
CA ASP A 420 8.98 14.52 -2.15
C ASP A 420 8.04 14.77 -0.97
N LYS A 421 8.29 15.84 -0.21
CA LYS A 421 7.45 16.21 0.93
C LYS A 421 5.99 16.45 0.52
N ALA A 422 5.78 17.25 -0.53
CA ALA A 422 4.44 17.57 -1.02
C ALA A 422 3.71 16.33 -1.54
N PHE A 423 4.43 15.40 -2.18
CA PHE A 423 3.91 14.10 -2.58
C PHE A 423 3.50 13.26 -1.38
N CYS A 424 4.39 13.08 -0.40
CA CYS A 424 4.14 12.24 0.78
C CYS A 424 2.95 12.74 1.60
N ASP A 425 2.88 14.05 1.85
CA ASP A 425 1.76 14.66 2.57
C ASP A 425 0.44 14.47 1.83
N ALA A 426 0.42 14.67 0.51
CA ALA A 426 -0.77 14.47 -0.31
C ALA A 426 -1.17 12.98 -0.40
N TYR A 427 -0.19 12.07 -0.49
CA TYR A 427 -0.40 10.64 -0.52
C TYR A 427 -1.01 10.13 0.78
N VAL A 428 -0.41 10.44 1.94
CA VAL A 428 -0.96 10.08 3.25
C VAL A 428 -2.38 10.64 3.41
N LEU A 429 -2.60 11.92 3.08
CA LEU A 429 -3.91 12.54 3.19
C LEU A 429 -4.99 11.85 2.33
N TYR A 430 -4.61 11.32 1.17
CA TYR A 430 -5.52 10.60 0.29
C TYR A 430 -5.72 9.13 0.71
N PHE A 431 -4.64 8.36 0.84
CA PHE A 431 -4.71 6.90 0.95
C PHE A 431 -4.95 6.39 2.36
N PHE A 432 -4.70 7.20 3.39
CA PHE A 432 -4.99 6.82 4.77
C PHE A 432 -6.43 7.16 5.17
N GLN A 433 -7.25 7.57 4.20
CA GLN A 433 -8.70 7.69 4.37
C GLN A 433 -9.30 6.33 4.76
N LYS A 434 -9.78 6.23 6.00
CA LYS A 434 -10.67 5.14 6.41
C LYS A 434 -12.07 5.45 5.89
N LEU A 435 -12.27 5.29 4.58
CA LEU A 435 -13.59 5.43 3.96
C LEU A 435 -14.52 4.37 4.56
N VAL A 436 -15.48 4.82 5.38
CA VAL A 436 -16.61 4.06 5.92
C VAL A 436 -17.80 4.14 4.97
#